data_AF-A0A961L9Y6-F1
#
_entry.id   AF-A0A961L9Y6-F1
#
_cell.length_a   1.000
_cell.length_b   1.000
_cell.length_c   1.000
_cell.angle_alpha   90.00
_cell.angle_beta   90.00
_cell.angle_gamma   90.00
#
_symmetry.space_group_name_H-M   'P 1'
#
loop_
_entity.id
_entity.type
_entity.pdbx_description
1 polymer ?
#
loop_
_entity_poly.entity_id
_entity_poly.type
_entity_poly.pdbx_seq_one_letter_code
_entity_poly.pdbx_strand_id
1 'polypeptide(L)'
;MESVLVLIAPPGSNAIGKDVLDLARALGAGAPHWLASGEAAEFPDFERLTEFMVEIRRHPIDAAVVSIHNRRKRILIADMDSTMIEQECIDELGIMAGVGERIKEITARAMRGELDFDGALRERVRLLAGLDAAIIDRLIRERITYMPGGRCLVATMKAHGAHAALVSGGFTPFTAAVARHLGFDEHQANDLIIAAGRLTGEVGQPILGQRAKVEALRRIAAARGLDTSDAIAVGDGANDLAMLSEAGLGVALHAKPQVQESSLVRINHGDLTGLLYLQGYRKDQFVLP
;
A
#
# COMPACT_ATOMS: atom_id res chain seq x y z
N MET A 1 -25.32 -9.13 11.84
CA MET A 1 -23.87 -9.42 11.68
C MET A 1 -23.13 -8.10 11.72
N GLU A 2 -22.00 -8.01 12.44
CA GLU A 2 -21.18 -6.78 12.56
C GLU A 2 -20.06 -6.70 11.49
N SER A 3 -19.97 -7.72 10.63
CA SER A 3 -18.98 -7.84 9.57
C SER A 3 -19.60 -8.40 8.29
N VAL A 4 -18.87 -8.29 7.19
CA VAL A 4 -19.24 -8.78 5.87
C VAL A 4 -18.01 -9.40 5.19
N LEU A 5 -18.21 -10.50 4.46
CA LEU A 5 -17.19 -11.06 3.60
C LEU A 5 -17.16 -10.27 2.29
N VAL A 6 -15.99 -9.79 1.88
CA VAL A 6 -15.76 -9.12 0.60
C VAL A 6 -14.84 -9.99 -0.26
N LEU A 7 -15.28 -10.29 -1.47
CA LEU A 7 -14.49 -10.94 -2.50
C LEU A 7 -14.05 -9.89 -3.52
N ILE A 8 -12.79 -9.96 -3.93
CA ILE A 8 -12.18 -9.03 -4.89
C ILE A 8 -11.35 -9.86 -5.87
N ALA A 9 -11.60 -9.71 -7.16
CA ALA A 9 -10.85 -10.33 -8.23
C ALA A 9 -10.01 -9.27 -8.97
N PRO A 10 -8.96 -9.69 -9.72
CA PRO A 10 -8.22 -8.78 -10.59
C PRO A 10 -9.17 -8.03 -11.54
N PRO A 11 -8.96 -6.72 -11.76
CA PRO A 11 -9.79 -5.93 -12.68
C PRO A 11 -9.91 -6.60 -14.06
N GLY A 12 -11.12 -6.66 -14.61
CA GLY A 12 -11.41 -7.27 -15.92
C GLY A 12 -11.39 -8.81 -15.97
N SER A 13 -11.00 -9.50 -14.90
CA SER A 13 -10.89 -10.98 -14.91
C SER A 13 -12.23 -11.71 -14.93
N ASN A 14 -13.30 -11.09 -14.41
CA ASN A 14 -14.60 -11.73 -14.15
C ASN A 14 -14.48 -13.04 -13.34
N ALA A 15 -13.46 -13.16 -12.48
CA ALA A 15 -13.17 -14.40 -11.77
C ALA A 15 -14.26 -14.76 -10.74
N ILE A 16 -15.04 -13.79 -10.25
CA ILE A 16 -16.23 -14.04 -9.42
C ILE A 16 -17.40 -14.47 -10.33
N GLY A 17 -17.20 -15.61 -11.00
CA GLY A 17 -18.15 -16.21 -11.92
C GLY A 17 -19.01 -17.30 -11.27
N LYS A 18 -19.70 -18.08 -12.10
CA LYS A 18 -20.64 -19.13 -11.66
C LYS A 18 -20.02 -20.08 -10.64
N ASP A 19 -18.82 -20.60 -10.89
CA ASP A 19 -18.19 -21.61 -10.03
C ASP A 19 -17.95 -21.10 -8.60
N VAL A 20 -17.53 -19.84 -8.46
CA VAL A 20 -17.29 -19.20 -7.16
C VAL A 20 -18.61 -18.95 -6.43
N LEU A 21 -19.65 -18.53 -7.16
CA LEU A 21 -20.99 -18.31 -6.60
C LEU A 21 -21.65 -19.62 -6.17
N ASP A 22 -21.47 -20.69 -6.95
CA ASP A 22 -21.97 -22.03 -6.63
C ASP A 22 -21.23 -22.59 -5.41
N LEU A 23 -19.89 -22.41 -5.32
CA LEU A 23 -19.10 -22.74 -4.12
C LEU A 23 -19.60 -21.97 -2.89
N ALA A 24 -19.79 -20.66 -3.00
CA ALA A 24 -20.28 -19.84 -1.90
C ALA A 24 -21.65 -20.32 -1.42
N ARG A 25 -22.59 -20.57 -2.35
CA ARG A 25 -23.93 -21.09 -2.03
C ARG A 25 -23.88 -22.46 -1.38
N ALA A 26 -23.05 -23.37 -1.88
CA ALA A 26 -22.86 -24.70 -1.30
C ALA A 26 -22.31 -24.66 0.13
N LEU A 27 -21.61 -23.59 0.48
CA LEU A 27 -21.08 -23.32 1.82
C LEU A 27 -21.95 -22.35 2.64
N GLY A 28 -23.21 -22.15 2.23
CA GLY A 28 -24.22 -21.43 2.99
C GLY A 28 -24.09 -19.91 2.92
N ALA A 29 -23.58 -19.37 1.82
CA ALA A 29 -23.66 -17.94 1.54
C ALA A 29 -25.07 -17.52 1.11
N GLY A 30 -25.52 -16.36 1.58
CA GLY A 30 -26.68 -15.65 1.01
C GLY A 30 -26.44 -15.14 -0.41
N ALA A 31 -27.39 -14.36 -0.94
CA ALA A 31 -27.20 -13.72 -2.23
C ALA A 31 -26.06 -12.67 -2.16
N PRO A 32 -25.16 -12.60 -3.16
CA PRO A 32 -24.12 -11.57 -3.19
C PRO A 32 -24.74 -10.18 -3.38
N HIS A 33 -24.22 -9.19 -2.68
CA HIS A 33 -24.38 -7.80 -3.10
C HIS A 33 -23.20 -7.40 -3.98
N TRP A 34 -23.49 -6.95 -5.20
CA TRP A 34 -22.44 -6.61 -6.16
C TRP A 34 -21.89 -5.20 -5.94
N LEU A 35 -20.58 -5.12 -5.70
CA LEU A 35 -19.82 -3.87 -5.74
C LEU A 35 -19.33 -3.59 -7.17
N ALA A 36 -18.95 -4.65 -7.89
CA ALA A 36 -18.61 -4.64 -9.31
C ALA A 36 -18.92 -6.03 -9.89
N SER A 37 -19.79 -6.13 -10.90
CA SER A 37 -20.16 -7.44 -11.46
C SER A 37 -18.93 -8.20 -11.95
N GLY A 38 -18.77 -9.45 -11.49
CA GLY A 38 -17.64 -10.33 -11.83
C GLY A 38 -16.30 -9.99 -11.14
N GLU A 39 -16.17 -8.80 -10.54
CA GLU A 39 -14.92 -8.30 -9.97
C GLU A 39 -14.96 -8.13 -8.45
N ALA A 40 -16.07 -7.68 -7.87
CA ALA A 40 -16.19 -7.51 -6.43
C ALA A 40 -17.62 -7.74 -5.94
N ALA A 41 -17.75 -8.58 -4.92
CA ALA A 41 -19.02 -8.92 -4.29
C ALA A 41 -18.86 -8.99 -2.78
N GLU A 42 -19.94 -8.68 -2.06
CA GLU A 42 -20.00 -8.83 -0.61
C GLU A 42 -21.12 -9.80 -0.21
N PHE A 43 -20.87 -10.55 0.87
CA PHE A 43 -21.77 -11.55 1.42
C PHE A 43 -22.00 -11.24 2.91
N PRO A 44 -23.15 -10.64 3.26
CA PRO A 44 -23.48 -10.30 4.65
C PRO A 44 -23.71 -11.52 5.53
N ASP A 45 -24.22 -12.60 4.96
CA ASP A 45 -24.56 -13.83 5.65
C ASP A 45 -23.79 -15.02 5.05
N PHE A 46 -23.04 -15.74 5.90
CA PHE A 46 -22.21 -16.86 5.47
C PHE A 46 -22.09 -17.91 6.59
N GLU A 47 -22.68 -19.09 6.39
CA GLU A 47 -22.71 -20.14 7.43
C GLU A 47 -21.35 -20.83 7.62
N ARG A 48 -20.71 -21.29 6.54
CA ARG A 48 -19.44 -22.06 6.59
C ARG A 48 -18.26 -21.22 6.09
N LEU A 49 -18.12 -20.01 6.63
CA LEU A 49 -17.13 -19.02 6.21
C LEU A 49 -15.69 -19.54 6.29
N THR A 50 -15.29 -20.20 7.38
CA THR A 50 -13.92 -20.72 7.55
C THR A 50 -13.53 -21.71 6.45
N GLU A 51 -14.46 -22.58 6.06
CA GLU A 51 -14.25 -23.56 4.99
C GLU A 51 -14.15 -22.87 3.63
N PHE A 52 -15.03 -21.89 3.37
CA PHE A 52 -14.97 -21.09 2.15
C PHE A 52 -13.64 -20.34 2.03
N MET A 53 -13.14 -19.74 3.12
CA MET A 53 -11.86 -19.03 3.16
C MET A 53 -10.64 -19.93 2.89
N VAL A 54 -10.78 -21.26 3.01
CA VAL A 54 -9.75 -22.23 2.61
C VAL A 54 -9.87 -22.54 1.13
N GLU A 55 -11.08 -22.87 0.65
CA GLU A 55 -11.32 -23.25 -0.74
C GLU A 55 -11.08 -22.09 -1.72
N ILE A 56 -11.49 -20.87 -1.37
CA ILE A 56 -11.36 -19.70 -2.24
C ILE A 56 -9.90 -19.35 -2.57
N ARG A 57 -8.93 -19.78 -1.75
CA ARG A 57 -7.49 -19.57 -1.99
C ARG A 57 -6.98 -20.28 -3.25
N ARG A 58 -7.75 -21.22 -3.80
CA ARG A 58 -7.45 -21.91 -5.08
C ARG A 58 -7.84 -21.07 -6.30
N HIS A 59 -8.58 -19.99 -6.09
CA HIS A 59 -9.00 -19.06 -7.13
C HIS A 59 -8.16 -17.78 -7.05
N PRO A 60 -7.99 -17.05 -8.15
CA PRO A 60 -7.33 -15.74 -8.16
C PRO A 60 -8.28 -14.66 -7.59
N ILE A 61 -8.71 -14.84 -6.35
CA ILE A 61 -9.69 -14.00 -5.65
C ILE A 61 -9.17 -13.73 -4.25
N ASP A 62 -9.11 -12.46 -3.91
CA ASP A 62 -8.89 -12.00 -2.55
C ASP A 62 -10.19 -12.05 -1.77
N ALA A 63 -10.11 -12.52 -0.53
CA ALA A 63 -11.24 -12.63 0.37
C ALA A 63 -10.88 -12.00 1.71
N ALA A 64 -11.72 -11.10 2.20
CA ALA A 64 -11.50 -10.40 3.47
C ALA A 64 -12.81 -10.23 4.23
N VAL A 65 -12.76 -10.44 5.54
CA VAL A 65 -13.88 -10.13 6.44
C VAL A 65 -13.62 -8.76 7.05
N VAL A 66 -14.53 -7.82 6.82
CA VAL A 66 -14.40 -6.43 7.28
C VAL A 66 -15.61 -6.01 8.10
N SER A 67 -15.42 -5.08 9.03
CA SER A 67 -16.53 -4.50 9.80
C SER A 67 -17.44 -3.68 8.88
N ILE A 68 -18.75 -3.73 9.12
CA ILE A 68 -19.71 -2.83 8.46
C ILE A 68 -19.75 -1.44 9.11
N HIS A 69 -19.24 -1.32 10.34
CA HIS A 69 -19.17 -0.07 11.08
C HIS A 69 -17.89 0.69 10.73
N ASN A 70 -18.00 2.02 10.64
CA ASN A 70 -16.89 2.90 10.24
C ASN A 70 -16.10 2.37 9.02
N ARG A 71 -16.83 1.82 8.03
CA ARG A 71 -16.23 1.09 6.91
C ARG A 71 -15.59 2.04 5.88
N ARG A 72 -16.21 3.19 5.61
CA ARG A 72 -15.65 4.24 4.74
C ARG A 72 -14.70 5.11 5.56
N LYS A 73 -13.40 4.87 5.39
CA LYS A 73 -12.34 5.55 6.12
C LYS A 73 -12.17 6.97 5.62
N ARG A 74 -11.83 7.87 6.54
CA ARG A 74 -11.66 9.31 6.31
C ARG A 74 -10.19 9.71 6.16
N ILE A 75 -9.27 8.76 6.33
CA ILE A 75 -7.84 8.94 6.10
C ILE A 75 -7.34 7.77 5.25
N LEU A 76 -6.57 8.08 4.21
CA LEU A 76 -5.72 7.13 3.51
C LEU A 76 -4.28 7.43 3.90
N ILE A 77 -3.56 6.44 4.42
CA ILE A 77 -2.11 6.49 4.59
C ILE A 77 -1.47 5.34 3.81
N ALA A 78 -0.54 5.65 2.92
CA ALA A 78 0.07 4.65 2.04
C ALA A 78 1.59 4.70 2.10
N ASP A 79 2.24 3.55 2.04
CA ASP A 79 3.65 3.48 1.63
C ASP A 79 3.80 3.86 0.15
N MET A 80 5.02 4.16 -0.29
CA MET A 80 5.33 4.48 -1.68
C MET A 80 5.93 3.28 -2.42
N ASP A 81 7.17 2.93 -2.07
CA ASP A 81 7.93 1.85 -2.72
C ASP A 81 7.17 0.52 -2.58
N SER A 82 7.16 -0.28 -3.66
CA SER A 82 6.44 -1.57 -3.73
C SER A 82 4.93 -1.53 -3.37
N THR A 83 4.32 -0.33 -3.27
CA THR A 83 2.93 -0.14 -2.86
C THR A 83 2.17 0.79 -3.79
N MET A 84 2.53 2.07 -3.86
CA MET A 84 1.93 3.04 -4.80
C MET A 84 2.70 3.13 -6.12
N ILE A 85 3.94 2.65 -6.11
CA ILE A 85 4.79 2.39 -7.28
C ILE A 85 5.31 0.95 -7.19
N GLU A 86 5.68 0.37 -8.32
CA GLU A 86 6.14 -1.03 -8.38
C GLU A 86 7.61 -1.20 -7.98
N GLN A 87 8.37 -0.10 -7.94
CA GLN A 87 9.82 -0.13 -7.71
C GLN A 87 10.20 0.16 -6.25
N GLU A 88 11.45 -0.18 -5.93
CA GLU A 88 12.19 0.30 -4.77
C GLU A 88 13.15 1.42 -5.25
N CYS A 89 12.86 2.69 -4.94
CA CYS A 89 13.58 3.83 -5.51
C CYS A 89 15.10 3.79 -5.26
N ILE A 90 15.54 3.31 -4.11
CA ILE A 90 16.97 3.23 -3.77
C ILE A 90 17.71 2.17 -4.60
N ASP A 91 17.05 1.06 -4.90
CA ASP A 91 17.62 -0.02 -5.71
C ASP A 91 17.74 0.44 -7.16
N GLU A 92 16.72 1.15 -7.68
CA GLU A 92 16.75 1.75 -9.02
C GLU A 92 17.84 2.81 -9.15
N LEU A 93 18.04 3.66 -8.13
CA LEU A 93 19.18 4.57 -8.07
C LEU A 93 20.52 3.82 -8.12
N GLY A 94 20.64 2.74 -7.37
CA GLY A 94 21.83 1.88 -7.38
C GLY A 94 22.13 1.30 -8.75
N ILE A 95 21.11 0.80 -9.44
CA ILE A 95 21.25 0.25 -10.80
C ILE A 95 21.70 1.34 -11.77
N MET A 96 21.06 2.51 -11.76
CA MET A 96 21.44 3.63 -12.64
C MET A 96 22.84 4.18 -12.34
N ALA A 97 23.30 4.06 -11.10
CA ALA A 97 24.61 4.48 -10.64
C ALA A 97 25.71 3.41 -10.79
N GLY A 98 25.37 2.18 -11.22
CA GLY A 98 26.32 1.07 -11.31
C GLY A 98 26.77 0.50 -9.96
N VAL A 99 26.05 0.78 -8.88
CA VAL A 99 26.33 0.29 -7.51
C VAL A 99 25.23 -0.64 -6.96
N GLY A 100 24.30 -1.09 -7.82
CA GLY A 100 23.13 -1.88 -7.45
C GLY A 100 23.46 -3.17 -6.68
N GLU A 101 24.49 -3.91 -7.10
CA GLU A 101 24.90 -5.13 -6.38
C GLU A 101 25.36 -4.84 -4.95
N ARG A 102 26.08 -3.73 -4.73
CA ARG A 102 26.50 -3.31 -3.37
C ARG A 102 25.30 -2.88 -2.52
N ILE A 103 24.29 -2.24 -3.12
CA ILE A 103 23.04 -1.91 -2.42
C ILE A 103 22.32 -3.19 -1.99
N LYS A 104 22.19 -4.18 -2.87
CA LYS A 104 21.58 -5.49 -2.56
C LYS A 104 22.32 -6.20 -1.42
N GLU A 105 23.65 -6.19 -1.43
CA GLU A 105 24.45 -6.76 -0.35
C GLU A 105 24.14 -6.12 1.01
N ILE A 106 24.02 -4.80 1.07
CA ILE A 106 23.66 -4.07 2.30
C ILE A 106 22.21 -4.41 2.72
N THR A 107 21.26 -4.44 1.78
CA THR A 107 19.87 -4.82 2.05
C THR A 107 19.80 -6.24 2.63
N ALA A 108 20.54 -7.20 2.06
CA ALA A 108 20.58 -8.57 2.55
C ALA A 108 21.16 -8.66 3.98
N ARG A 109 22.18 -7.87 4.30
CA ARG A 109 22.75 -7.78 5.67
C ARG A 109 21.72 -7.21 6.66
N ALA A 110 20.99 -6.18 6.27
CA ALA A 110 19.92 -5.61 7.09
C ALA A 110 18.79 -6.62 7.36
N MET A 111 18.37 -7.38 6.33
CA MET A 111 17.37 -8.43 6.48
C MET A 111 17.82 -9.60 7.38
N ARG A 112 19.13 -9.84 7.51
CA ARG A 112 19.71 -10.80 8.48
C ARG A 112 19.88 -10.21 9.89
N GLY A 113 19.51 -8.94 10.10
CA GLY A 113 19.67 -8.25 11.38
C GLY A 113 21.10 -7.83 11.69
N GLU A 114 22.02 -7.86 10.72
CA GLU A 114 23.40 -7.41 10.90
C GLU A 114 23.53 -5.88 10.91
N LEU A 115 22.54 -5.18 10.34
CA LEU A 115 22.43 -3.73 10.32
C LEU A 115 21.01 -3.33 10.74
N ASP A 116 20.90 -2.29 11.54
CA ASP A 116 19.62 -1.63 11.77
C ASP A 116 19.18 -0.85 10.53
N PHE A 117 17.91 -0.43 10.50
CA PHE A 117 17.34 0.28 9.36
C PHE A 117 18.13 1.56 9.01
N ASP A 118 18.45 2.37 10.03
CA ASP A 118 19.19 3.62 9.89
C ASP A 118 20.59 3.38 9.34
N GLY A 119 21.34 2.43 9.90
CA GLY A 119 22.67 2.05 9.44
C GLY A 119 22.65 1.54 8.00
N ALA A 120 21.71 0.65 7.68
CA ALA A 120 21.55 0.14 6.32
C ALA A 120 21.17 1.24 5.31
N LEU A 121 20.29 2.17 5.67
CA LEU A 121 19.93 3.30 4.81
C LEU A 121 21.13 4.22 4.58
N ARG A 122 21.88 4.58 5.62
CA ARG A 122 23.09 5.40 5.52
C ARG A 122 24.16 4.75 4.66
N GLU A 123 24.40 3.45 4.83
CA GLU A 123 25.37 2.72 4.00
C GLU A 123 24.98 2.74 2.53
N ARG A 124 23.71 2.48 2.20
CA ARG A 124 23.21 2.50 0.82
C ARG A 124 23.31 3.90 0.20
N VAL A 125 22.90 4.94 0.94
CA VAL A 125 22.92 6.32 0.43
C VAL A 125 24.36 6.82 0.24
N ARG A 126 25.31 6.40 1.08
CA ARG A 126 26.74 6.74 0.91
C ARG A 126 27.29 6.28 -0.44
N LEU A 127 26.78 5.17 -1.00
CA LEU A 127 27.20 4.68 -2.31
C LEU A 127 26.79 5.61 -3.46
N LEU A 128 25.84 6.51 -3.21
CA LEU A 128 25.32 7.45 -4.20
C LEU A 128 26.07 8.79 -4.19
N ALA A 129 27.07 8.96 -3.31
CA ALA A 129 27.83 10.20 -3.18
C ALA A 129 28.50 10.64 -4.50
N GLY A 130 28.39 11.92 -4.83
CA GLY A 130 29.01 12.53 -6.00
C GLY A 130 28.18 12.42 -7.29
N LEU A 131 27.12 11.63 -7.31
CA LEU A 131 26.21 11.54 -8.46
C LEU A 131 25.52 12.89 -8.71
N ASP A 132 25.30 13.19 -9.99
CA ASP A 132 24.48 14.33 -10.40
C ASP A 132 23.04 14.13 -9.92
N ALA A 133 22.47 15.11 -9.22
CA ALA A 133 21.11 15.02 -8.68
C ALA A 133 20.05 14.87 -9.77
N ALA A 134 20.33 15.24 -11.03
CA ALA A 134 19.46 15.01 -12.17
C ALA A 134 19.18 13.51 -12.45
N ILE A 135 19.92 12.59 -11.82
CA ILE A 135 19.61 11.16 -11.84
C ILE A 135 18.23 10.85 -11.25
N ILE A 136 17.79 11.63 -10.25
CA ILE A 136 16.49 11.46 -9.58
C ILE A 136 15.35 11.72 -10.58
N ASP A 137 15.38 12.87 -11.24
CA ASP A 137 14.36 13.25 -12.23
C ASP A 137 14.33 12.27 -13.42
N ARG A 138 15.50 11.77 -13.79
CA ARG A 138 15.64 10.76 -14.83
C ARG A 138 14.99 9.43 -14.43
N LEU A 139 15.24 8.96 -13.21
CA LEU A 139 14.61 7.76 -12.66
C LEU A 139 13.08 7.92 -12.62
N ILE A 140 12.59 9.04 -12.08
CA ILE A 140 11.14 9.34 -12.01
C ILE A 140 10.50 9.25 -13.40
N ARG A 141 11.16 9.78 -14.42
CA ARG A 141 10.61 9.80 -15.79
C ARG A 141 10.74 8.46 -16.51
N GLU A 142 11.83 7.73 -16.30
CA GLU A 142 12.21 6.59 -17.15
C GLU A 142 11.96 5.23 -16.51
N ARG A 143 11.80 5.16 -15.18
CA ARG A 143 11.75 3.89 -14.45
C ARG A 143 10.57 3.71 -13.50
N ILE A 144 9.88 4.78 -13.11
CA ILE A 144 8.74 4.66 -12.19
C ILE A 144 7.50 4.20 -12.95
N THR A 145 6.98 3.05 -12.53
CA THR A 145 5.65 2.54 -12.89
C THR A 145 4.74 2.66 -11.69
N TYR A 146 3.59 3.32 -11.87
CA TYR A 146 2.58 3.47 -10.83
C TYR A 146 1.78 2.18 -10.66
N MET A 147 1.52 1.80 -9.40
CA MET A 147 0.69 0.65 -9.09
C MET A 147 -0.73 0.86 -9.63
N PRO A 148 -1.32 -0.12 -10.34
CA PRO A 148 -2.66 0.00 -10.90
C PRO A 148 -3.70 0.35 -9.84
N GLY A 149 -4.65 1.22 -10.21
CA GLY A 149 -5.72 1.67 -9.31
C GLY A 149 -5.35 2.82 -8.37
N GLY A 150 -4.08 3.18 -8.20
CA GLY A 150 -3.66 4.18 -7.20
C GLY A 150 -4.28 5.57 -7.40
N ARG A 151 -4.32 6.06 -8.64
CA ARG A 151 -4.93 7.37 -8.94
C ARG A 151 -6.45 7.37 -8.70
N CYS A 152 -7.12 6.25 -9.03
CA CYS A 152 -8.55 6.05 -8.78
C CYS A 152 -8.86 5.98 -7.27
N LEU A 153 -8.06 5.24 -6.50
CA LEU A 153 -8.16 5.14 -5.05
C LEU A 153 -8.11 6.53 -4.40
N VAL A 154 -7.05 7.29 -4.68
CA VAL A 154 -6.85 8.62 -4.09
C VAL A 154 -7.97 9.58 -4.50
N ALA A 155 -8.30 9.64 -5.79
CA ALA A 155 -9.36 10.53 -6.29
C ALA A 155 -10.74 10.20 -5.68
N THR A 156 -11.08 8.92 -5.60
CA THR A 156 -12.37 8.47 -5.04
C THR A 156 -12.46 8.79 -3.56
N MET A 157 -11.43 8.45 -2.77
CA MET A 157 -11.43 8.74 -1.34
C MET A 157 -11.53 10.25 -1.06
N LYS A 158 -10.80 11.08 -1.82
CA LYS A 158 -10.85 12.54 -1.68
C LYS A 158 -12.20 13.14 -2.08
N ALA A 159 -12.81 12.66 -3.16
CA ALA A 159 -14.17 13.08 -3.55
C ALA A 159 -15.22 12.77 -2.45
N HIS A 160 -14.94 11.79 -1.60
CA HIS A 160 -15.74 11.43 -0.44
C HIS A 160 -15.25 12.03 0.89
N GLY A 161 -14.38 13.05 0.83
CA GLY A 161 -13.96 13.85 1.99
C GLY A 161 -12.86 13.23 2.84
N ALA A 162 -12.20 12.17 2.36
CA ALA A 162 -11.02 11.63 3.02
C ALA A 162 -9.78 12.48 2.71
N HIS A 163 -8.82 12.43 3.63
CA HIS A 163 -7.49 13.02 3.44
C HIS A 163 -6.46 11.94 3.11
N ALA A 164 -5.65 12.14 2.08
CA ALA A 164 -4.67 11.17 1.61
C ALA A 164 -3.24 11.62 1.90
N ALA A 165 -2.46 10.75 2.57
CA ALA A 165 -1.05 10.96 2.88
C ALA A 165 -0.17 9.81 2.34
N LEU A 166 0.94 10.18 1.70
CA LEU A 166 1.98 9.25 1.25
C LEU A 166 3.16 9.31 2.22
N VAL A 167 3.42 8.24 2.99
CA VAL A 167 4.48 8.22 4.02
C VAL A 167 5.42 7.06 3.73
N SER A 168 6.68 7.37 3.42
CA SER A 168 7.64 6.37 2.97
C SER A 168 8.99 6.45 3.68
N GLY A 169 9.67 5.31 3.77
CA GLY A 169 11.08 5.24 4.14
C GLY A 169 12.03 5.60 2.99
N GLY A 170 11.51 5.84 1.78
CA GLY A 170 12.25 6.34 0.63
C GLY A 170 12.61 7.82 0.76
N PHE A 171 12.68 8.56 -0.36
CA PHE A 171 13.17 9.94 -0.35
C PHE A 171 12.17 11.00 -0.79
N THR A 172 12.31 12.21 -0.23
CA THR A 172 11.42 13.37 -0.46
C THR A 172 11.21 13.70 -1.95
N PRO A 173 12.22 13.71 -2.83
CA PRO A 173 12.00 13.98 -4.26
C PRO A 173 11.05 12.98 -4.95
N PHE A 174 11.14 11.69 -4.60
CA PHE A 174 10.26 10.65 -5.16
C PHE A 174 8.84 10.76 -4.60
N THR A 175 8.70 10.87 -3.28
CA THR A 175 7.35 11.02 -2.68
C THR A 175 6.66 12.30 -3.16
N ALA A 176 7.38 13.40 -3.35
CA ALA A 176 6.81 14.63 -3.92
C ALA A 176 6.27 14.43 -5.34
N ALA A 177 7.00 13.71 -6.19
CA ALA A 177 6.59 13.42 -7.56
C ALA A 177 5.39 12.46 -7.59
N VAL A 178 5.45 11.36 -6.83
CA VAL A 178 4.38 10.36 -6.75
C VAL A 178 3.11 10.95 -6.14
N ALA A 179 3.23 11.72 -5.05
CA ALA A 179 2.12 12.40 -4.40
C ALA A 179 1.41 13.35 -5.37
N ARG A 180 2.18 14.14 -6.12
CA ARG A 180 1.63 15.06 -7.13
C ARG A 180 0.92 14.32 -8.26
N HIS A 181 1.53 13.25 -8.78
CA HIS A 181 0.96 12.47 -9.88
C HIS A 181 -0.36 11.79 -9.49
N LEU A 182 -0.39 11.19 -8.30
CA LEU A 182 -1.55 10.44 -7.81
C LEU A 182 -2.60 11.30 -7.11
N GLY A 183 -2.25 12.53 -6.72
CA GLY A 183 -3.17 13.50 -6.13
C GLY A 183 -3.29 13.45 -4.61
N PHE A 184 -2.26 12.98 -3.91
CA PHE A 184 -2.19 13.01 -2.44
C PHE A 184 -2.18 14.44 -1.90
N ASP A 185 -2.68 14.62 -0.68
CA ASP A 185 -2.77 15.93 0.00
C ASP A 185 -1.49 16.28 0.76
N GLU A 186 -0.80 15.29 1.32
CA GLU A 186 0.51 15.46 1.94
C GLU A 186 1.43 14.26 1.66
N HIS A 187 2.73 14.48 1.79
CA HIS A 187 3.72 13.41 1.71
C HIS A 187 4.84 13.61 2.73
N GLN A 188 5.49 12.52 3.14
CA GLN A 188 6.59 12.52 4.10
C GLN A 188 7.58 11.40 3.77
N ALA A 189 8.88 11.74 3.73
CA ALA A 189 9.96 10.79 3.43
C ALA A 189 11.31 11.28 3.99
N ASN A 190 12.37 10.49 3.80
CA ASN A 190 13.72 10.88 4.18
C ASN A 190 14.29 11.93 3.21
N ASP A 191 15.07 12.88 3.72
CA ASP A 191 15.74 13.84 2.87
C ASP A 191 17.05 13.26 2.32
N LEU A 192 17.14 13.16 1.00
CA LEU A 192 18.39 12.85 0.29
C LEU A 192 19.15 14.16 0.08
N ILE A 193 20.29 14.32 0.76
CA ILE A 193 20.98 15.62 0.81
C ILE A 193 21.69 15.91 -0.52
N ILE A 194 21.39 17.08 -1.08
CA ILE A 194 21.94 17.58 -2.34
C ILE A 194 22.73 18.86 -2.06
N ALA A 195 23.98 18.92 -2.52
CA ALA A 195 24.83 20.10 -2.45
C ALA A 195 25.49 20.35 -3.81
N ALA A 196 25.47 21.60 -4.28
CA ALA A 196 26.04 22.00 -5.57
C ALA A 196 25.59 21.09 -6.75
N GLY A 197 24.31 20.71 -6.76
CA GLY A 197 23.72 19.86 -7.81
C GLY A 197 24.11 18.37 -7.75
N ARG A 198 24.74 17.92 -6.65
CA ARG A 198 25.17 16.52 -6.49
C ARG A 198 24.67 15.91 -5.19
N LEU A 199 24.46 14.60 -5.19
CA LEU A 199 24.15 13.83 -3.99
C LEU A 199 25.37 13.83 -3.06
N THR A 200 25.19 14.18 -1.80
CA THR A 200 26.32 14.18 -0.84
C THR A 200 26.62 12.78 -0.30
N GLY A 201 25.67 11.84 -0.44
CA GLY A 201 25.73 10.54 0.20
C GLY A 201 25.27 10.56 1.67
N GLU A 202 24.59 11.64 2.09
CA GLU A 202 24.02 11.78 3.42
C GLU A 202 22.49 11.77 3.38
N VAL A 203 21.89 11.34 4.50
CA VAL A 203 20.44 11.34 4.74
C VAL A 203 20.12 12.31 5.86
N GLY A 204 19.12 13.16 5.65
CA GLY A 204 18.61 14.11 6.64
C GLY A 204 18.19 13.44 7.93
N GLN A 205 18.18 14.21 9.02
CA GLN A 205 17.76 13.75 10.34
C GLN A 205 16.44 14.43 10.75
N PRO A 206 15.55 13.71 11.45
CA PRO A 206 15.63 12.29 11.81
C PRO A 206 15.36 11.36 10.61
N ILE A 207 15.94 10.16 10.62
CA ILE A 207 15.59 9.13 9.63
C ILE A 207 14.20 8.56 9.96
N LEU A 208 13.34 8.53 8.96
CA LEU A 208 11.99 8.02 9.03
C LEU A 208 11.99 6.50 8.82
N GLY A 209 11.97 5.77 9.92
CA GLY A 209 11.76 4.32 9.97
C GLY A 209 10.31 3.93 10.22
N GLN A 210 10.08 2.68 10.66
CA GLN A 210 8.74 2.13 10.94
C GLN A 210 7.89 3.00 11.89
N ARG A 211 8.51 3.58 12.93
CA ARG A 211 7.81 4.44 13.90
C ARG A 211 7.25 5.71 13.28
N ALA A 212 7.93 6.25 12.27
CA ALA A 212 7.51 7.49 11.62
C ALA A 212 6.15 7.33 10.92
N LYS A 213 5.84 6.15 10.37
CA LYS A 213 4.54 5.87 9.73
C LYS A 213 3.38 5.91 10.73
N VAL A 214 3.57 5.32 11.92
CA VAL A 214 2.58 5.36 13.02
C VAL A 214 2.42 6.78 13.57
N GLU A 215 3.52 7.49 13.78
CA GLU A 215 3.52 8.87 14.27
C GLU A 215 2.84 9.80 13.26
N ALA A 216 3.08 9.61 11.96
CA ALA A 216 2.39 10.33 10.89
C ALA A 216 0.88 10.04 10.92
N LEU A 217 0.47 8.77 10.99
CA LEU A 217 -0.95 8.40 11.08
C LEU A 217 -1.63 9.09 12.27
N ARG A 218 -1.05 9.01 13.48
CA ARG A 218 -1.60 9.65 14.69
C ARG A 218 -1.68 11.17 14.55
N ARG A 219 -0.63 11.80 14.01
CA ARG A 219 -0.59 13.25 13.75
C ARG A 219 -1.70 13.66 12.78
N ILE A 220 -1.85 12.94 11.67
CA ILE A 220 -2.83 13.22 10.61
C ILE A 220 -4.25 13.09 11.15
N ALA A 221 -4.51 12.05 11.93
CA ALA A 221 -5.79 11.83 12.59
C ALA A 221 -6.12 12.94 13.59
N ALA A 222 -5.20 13.24 14.51
CA ALA A 222 -5.38 14.29 15.51
C ALA A 222 -5.62 15.67 14.88
N ALA A 223 -4.87 16.03 13.83
CA ALA A 223 -5.03 17.30 13.11
C ALA A 223 -6.42 17.46 12.46
N ARG A 224 -7.18 16.38 12.31
CA ARG A 224 -8.52 16.35 11.70
C ARG A 224 -9.63 16.07 12.70
N GLY A 225 -9.31 15.95 13.99
CA GLY A 225 -10.28 15.52 15.01
C GLY A 225 -10.80 14.11 14.75
N LEU A 226 -9.96 13.24 14.17
CA LEU A 226 -10.23 11.84 13.86
C LEU A 226 -9.37 10.92 14.74
N ASP A 227 -9.73 9.65 14.74
CA ASP A 227 -8.95 8.59 15.38
C ASP A 227 -8.21 7.73 14.33
N THR A 228 -7.19 6.97 14.71
CA THR A 228 -6.52 6.06 13.76
C THR A 228 -7.46 4.97 13.24
N SER A 229 -8.52 4.65 13.97
CA SER A 229 -9.62 3.78 13.53
C SER A 229 -10.40 4.34 12.32
N ASP A 230 -10.30 5.64 12.04
CA ASP A 230 -10.86 6.29 10.85
C ASP A 230 -9.96 6.19 9.62
N ALA A 231 -8.80 5.53 9.72
CA ALA A 231 -7.86 5.37 8.63
C ALA A 231 -7.93 3.99 7.96
N ILE A 232 -7.70 3.99 6.65
CA ILE A 232 -7.21 2.83 5.90
C ILE A 232 -5.71 3.03 5.66
N ALA A 233 -4.94 1.99 5.95
CA ALA A 233 -3.50 1.98 5.73
C ALA A 233 -3.12 0.89 4.72
N VAL A 234 -2.13 1.15 3.88
CA VAL A 234 -1.65 0.18 2.89
C VAL A 234 -0.14 0.18 2.76
N GLY A 235 0.42 -1.03 2.65
CA GLY A 235 1.85 -1.28 2.49
C GLY A 235 2.13 -2.75 2.13
N ASP A 236 3.35 -3.05 1.71
CA ASP A 236 3.80 -4.40 1.33
C ASP A 236 4.78 -5.02 2.34
N GLY A 237 5.41 -4.18 3.17
CA GLY A 237 6.63 -4.51 3.89
C GLY A 237 6.47 -4.65 5.40
N ALA A 238 7.48 -5.25 6.05
CA ALA A 238 7.50 -5.41 7.50
C ALA A 238 7.60 -4.05 8.24
N ASN A 239 8.18 -3.05 7.58
CA ASN A 239 8.21 -1.65 8.00
C ASN A 239 6.80 -1.02 8.07
N ASP A 240 5.78 -1.62 7.46
CA ASP A 240 4.40 -1.13 7.50
C ASP A 240 3.55 -1.75 8.59
N LEU A 241 3.92 -2.93 9.11
CA LEU A 241 3.07 -3.71 10.02
C LEU A 241 2.54 -2.90 11.21
N ALA A 242 3.36 -2.02 11.78
CA ALA A 242 2.94 -1.15 12.88
C ALA A 242 1.86 -0.15 12.45
N MET A 243 2.00 0.46 11.26
CA MET A 243 0.99 1.37 10.69
C MET A 243 -0.29 0.62 10.30
N LEU A 244 -0.15 -0.55 9.67
CA LEU A 244 -1.28 -1.41 9.29
C LEU A 244 -2.07 -1.86 10.52
N SER A 245 -1.39 -2.20 11.62
CA SER A 245 -2.04 -2.63 12.86
C SER A 245 -2.71 -1.47 13.63
N GLU A 246 -2.17 -0.26 13.53
CA GLU A 246 -2.72 0.93 14.21
C GLU A 246 -3.97 1.49 13.49
N ALA A 247 -4.05 1.33 12.17
CA ALA A 247 -5.17 1.83 11.38
C ALA A 247 -6.43 0.98 11.59
N GLY A 248 -7.60 1.62 11.48
CA GLY A 248 -8.88 0.91 11.57
C GLY A 248 -9.15 -0.07 10.43
N LEU A 249 -8.39 0.02 9.34
CA LEU A 249 -8.32 -0.99 8.28
C LEU A 249 -6.90 -1.00 7.69
N GLY A 250 -6.04 -1.90 8.18
CA GLY A 250 -4.73 -2.17 7.58
C GLY A 250 -4.82 -3.21 6.48
N VAL A 251 -4.27 -2.90 5.30
CA VAL A 251 -4.30 -3.77 4.12
C VAL A 251 -2.87 -4.04 3.64
N ALA A 252 -2.50 -5.32 3.59
CA ALA A 252 -1.27 -5.77 2.96
C ALA A 252 -1.49 -5.92 1.45
N LEU A 253 -0.83 -5.10 0.63
CA LEU A 253 -0.94 -5.16 -0.84
C LEU A 253 0.25 -5.90 -1.42
N HIS A 254 0.00 -6.98 -2.16
CA HIS A 254 1.01 -7.80 -2.84
C HIS A 254 2.22 -8.12 -1.94
N ALA A 255 1.95 -8.26 -0.65
CA ALA A 255 2.95 -8.12 0.39
C ALA A 255 3.85 -9.34 0.49
N LYS A 256 5.00 -9.20 1.14
CA LYS A 256 5.91 -10.33 1.40
C LYS A 256 5.23 -11.38 2.31
N PRO A 257 5.57 -12.68 2.22
CA PRO A 257 4.87 -13.74 2.96
C PRO A 257 4.71 -13.47 4.47
N GLN A 258 5.78 -13.01 5.13
CA GLN A 258 5.75 -12.65 6.55
C GLN A 258 4.73 -11.56 6.89
N VAL A 259 4.55 -10.59 5.99
CA VAL A 259 3.60 -9.48 6.16
C VAL A 259 2.18 -9.99 5.92
N GLN A 260 1.97 -10.85 4.92
CA GLN A 260 0.67 -11.47 4.67
C GLN A 260 0.19 -12.36 5.83
N GLU A 261 1.11 -13.06 6.50
CA GLU A 261 0.80 -13.89 7.68
C GLU A 261 0.43 -13.04 8.90
N SER A 262 0.99 -11.83 8.99
CA SER A 262 0.78 -10.90 10.11
C SER A 262 -0.37 -9.91 9.87
N SER A 263 -1.01 -9.94 8.69
CA SER A 263 -2.04 -8.99 8.29
C SER A 263 -3.41 -9.64 8.21
N LEU A 264 -4.41 -8.98 8.80
CA LEU A 264 -5.81 -9.46 8.81
C LEU A 264 -6.47 -9.36 7.42
N VAL A 265 -6.12 -8.31 6.67
CA VAL A 265 -6.65 -8.06 5.33
C VAL A 265 -5.50 -7.95 4.35
N ARG A 266 -5.63 -8.65 3.22
CA ARG A 266 -4.63 -8.67 2.16
C ARG A 266 -5.29 -8.64 0.80
N ILE A 267 -4.58 -8.06 -0.16
CA ILE A 267 -4.92 -8.08 -1.58
C ILE A 267 -3.68 -8.62 -2.29
N ASN A 268 -3.82 -9.81 -2.88
CA ASN A 268 -2.77 -10.52 -3.60
C ASN A 268 -3.06 -10.59 -5.11
N HIS A 269 -4.32 -10.47 -5.51
CA HIS A 269 -4.76 -10.63 -6.90
C HIS A 269 -5.34 -9.34 -7.48
N GLY A 270 -6.11 -8.60 -6.68
CA GLY A 270 -6.63 -7.28 -7.03
C GLY A 270 -5.54 -6.21 -7.11
N ASP A 271 -5.94 -5.02 -7.57
CA ASP A 271 -5.10 -3.82 -7.56
C ASP A 271 -5.50 -2.87 -6.40
N LEU A 272 -4.97 -1.64 -6.39
CA LEU A 272 -5.28 -0.66 -5.34
C LEU A 272 -6.77 -0.26 -5.29
N THR A 273 -7.56 -0.51 -6.34
CA THR A 273 -9.02 -0.27 -6.26
C THR A 273 -9.71 -1.26 -5.33
N GLY A 274 -9.09 -2.39 -5.00
CA GLY A 274 -9.58 -3.33 -3.99
C GLY A 274 -9.81 -2.67 -2.62
N LEU A 275 -9.02 -1.65 -2.27
CA LEU A 275 -9.19 -0.87 -1.04
C LEU A 275 -10.52 -0.11 -1.00
N LEU A 276 -11.05 0.29 -2.16
CA LEU A 276 -12.37 0.91 -2.25
C LEU A 276 -13.48 -0.14 -2.03
N TYR A 277 -13.34 -1.34 -2.61
CA TYR A 277 -14.29 -2.43 -2.40
C TYR A 277 -14.33 -2.91 -0.94
N LEU A 278 -13.18 -2.99 -0.26
CA LEU A 278 -13.11 -3.27 1.18
C LEU A 278 -13.91 -2.25 1.99
N GLN A 279 -13.95 -1.00 1.54
CA GLN A 279 -14.72 0.08 2.18
C GLN A 279 -16.21 0.14 1.73
N GLY A 280 -16.64 -0.77 0.85
CA GLY A 280 -18.02 -0.83 0.36
C GLY A 280 -18.36 0.23 -0.70
N TYR A 281 -17.37 0.77 -1.39
CA TYR A 281 -17.62 1.55 -2.60
C TYR A 281 -18.02 0.61 -3.74
N ARG A 282 -19.05 0.99 -4.48
CA ARG A 282 -19.43 0.34 -5.75
C ARG A 282 -18.61 0.97 -6.88
N LYS A 283 -18.34 0.21 -7.95
CA LYS A 283 -17.53 0.66 -9.10
C LYS A 283 -18.11 1.91 -9.78
N ASP A 284 -19.42 2.09 -9.74
CA ASP A 284 -20.10 3.30 -10.24
C ASP A 284 -19.89 4.55 -9.36
N GLN A 285 -19.32 4.40 -8.17
CA GLN A 285 -18.91 5.49 -7.28
C GLN A 285 -17.43 5.85 -7.44
N PHE A 286 -16.68 5.12 -8.26
CA PHE A 286 -15.25 5.39 -8.44
C PHE A 286 -15.07 6.66 -9.27
N VAL A 287 -14.12 7.49 -8.85
CA VAL A 287 -13.70 8.68 -9.58
C VAL A 287 -12.50 8.30 -10.43
N LEU A 288 -12.66 8.41 -11.75
CA LEU A 288 -11.59 8.22 -12.73
C LEU A 288 -11.07 9.60 -13.17
N PRO A 289 -9.86 10.00 -12.74
CA PRO A 289 -9.28 11.30 -13.04
C PRO A 289 -8.44 11.35 -14.33
#